data_AF-A0A422NH16-F1
#
_entry.id   AF-A0A422NH16-F1
#
_cell.length_a   1.000
_cell.length_b   1.000
_cell.length_c   1.000
_cell.angle_alpha   90.00
_cell.angle_beta   90.00
_cell.angle_gamma   90.00
#
_symmetry.space_group_name_H-M   'P 1'
#
loop_
_entity.id
_entity.type
_entity.pdbx_description
1 polymer ?
#
loop_
_entity_poly.entity_id
_entity_poly.type
_entity_poly.pdbx_seq_one_letter_code
_entity_poly.pdbx_strand_id
1 'polypeptide(L)'
;MNKLQFCGSYVLEQLDGELLTTKAKLDLMEEADGVMVVAKVANTLQGKVTFNDGKLSGGLTSTTRTGTDEQSMIERALLKGFGAGLDVQWSHDTLTLAGELNNLVFHRVLTVESLVGRYAFREFNGKPVEAGDMELVVIPSNEECVSVVAQFTNTLRGELKLEDDILQGVIASTTLDSEGVQKEMEGRFYAGMDGGMRVFVDGRTLTLKDDHSVFLYLRSLLPSDVAGEYMFKTLNGAPVRLDGQARLVLSQGRGGGVDVVAKVVNILSGRVQMAEDTLRGELMATTMLGSEAEMLLESALTSGFSAGFLCTLDEGRLTMRCGENTLVYAKAVAMPYLNGKPTYLGESVVPCFKGHGNGLMFRIVNADERKWAFYNDTTGYNMRVVVTFGLRSRVEGLSDTFLTVNEDGQQVAEALVAPGATVMFIAGHVNGYRCSYDAEPL
;
A
#
# COMPACT_ATOMS: atom_id res chain seq x y z
N MET A 1 -9.68 -3.17 -3.18
CA MET A 1 -8.88 -3.22 -1.94
C MET A 1 -7.54 -3.88 -2.26
N ASN A 2 -6.43 -3.28 -1.88
CA ASN A 2 -5.10 -3.86 -2.15
C ASN A 2 -4.79 -4.96 -1.13
N LYS A 3 -4.17 -6.08 -1.53
CA LYS A 3 -3.82 -7.22 -0.65
C LYS A 3 -3.02 -6.77 0.58
N LEU A 4 -2.14 -5.79 0.37
CA LEU A 4 -1.29 -5.19 1.40
C LEU A 4 -2.06 -4.53 2.56
N GLN A 5 -3.31 -4.08 2.37
CA GLN A 5 -4.01 -3.31 3.39
C GLN A 5 -4.52 -4.15 4.57
N PHE A 6 -4.88 -5.41 4.34
CA PHE A 6 -5.45 -6.29 5.38
C PHE A 6 -4.53 -7.45 5.80
N CYS A 7 -3.30 -7.50 5.27
CA CYS A 7 -2.31 -8.45 5.77
C CYS A 7 -1.75 -7.97 7.12
N GLY A 8 -1.57 -8.90 8.05
CA GLY A 8 -1.18 -8.62 9.42
C GLY A 8 -1.58 -9.73 10.38
N SER A 9 -1.33 -9.49 11.66
CA SER A 9 -1.76 -10.35 12.76
C SER A 9 -3.04 -9.80 13.37
N TYR A 10 -3.93 -10.69 13.75
CA TYR A 10 -5.28 -10.38 14.22
C TYR A 10 -5.69 -11.30 15.37
N VAL A 11 -6.60 -10.84 16.22
CA VAL A 11 -7.29 -11.62 17.25
C VAL A 11 -8.77 -11.60 16.94
N LEU A 12 -9.39 -12.78 16.94
CA LEU A 12 -10.83 -12.93 16.75
C LEU A 12 -11.57 -12.40 17.97
N GLU A 13 -12.49 -11.46 17.76
CA GLU A 13 -13.34 -10.90 18.82
C GLU A 13 -14.76 -11.46 18.75
N GLN A 14 -15.31 -11.57 17.53
CA GLN A 14 -16.70 -11.99 17.33
C GLN A 14 -16.83 -13.06 16.25
N LEU A 15 -17.76 -13.96 16.48
CA LEU A 15 -18.26 -14.91 15.49
C LEU A 15 -19.78 -14.79 15.42
N ASP A 16 -20.31 -14.51 14.24
CA ASP A 16 -21.75 -14.37 13.96
C ASP A 16 -22.45 -13.32 14.85
N GLY A 17 -21.70 -12.29 15.25
CA GLY A 17 -22.17 -11.21 16.11
C GLY A 17 -22.10 -11.50 17.62
N GLU A 18 -21.64 -12.69 18.02
CA GLU A 18 -21.41 -13.04 19.43
C GLU A 18 -19.95 -12.83 19.82
N LEU A 19 -19.73 -12.19 20.98
CA LEU A 19 -18.40 -12.03 21.58
C LEU A 19 -17.89 -13.38 22.09
N LEU A 20 -16.62 -13.67 21.79
CA LEU A 20 -15.99 -14.92 22.17
C LEU A 20 -15.13 -14.74 23.43
N THR A 21 -15.02 -15.80 24.23
CA THR A 21 -14.08 -15.82 25.38
C THR A 21 -12.71 -16.36 25.00
N THR A 22 -12.65 -17.20 23.96
CA THR A 22 -11.40 -17.76 23.42
C THR A 22 -10.70 -16.75 22.52
N LYS A 23 -9.45 -16.38 22.87
CA LYS A 23 -8.55 -15.61 21.98
C LYS A 23 -8.02 -16.52 20.85
N ALA A 24 -8.60 -16.43 19.66
CA ALA A 24 -8.04 -17.05 18.46
C ALA A 24 -7.19 -16.04 17.69
N LYS A 25 -5.96 -16.41 17.30
CA LYS A 25 -5.07 -15.55 16.50
C LYS A 25 -5.18 -15.89 15.01
N LEU A 26 -5.06 -14.90 14.15
CA LEU A 26 -5.05 -15.04 12.70
C LEU A 26 -3.92 -14.20 12.11
N ASP A 27 -2.97 -14.85 11.45
CA ASP A 27 -1.90 -14.20 10.69
C ASP A 27 -2.21 -14.32 9.19
N LEU A 28 -2.24 -13.18 8.50
CA LEU A 28 -2.42 -13.05 7.05
C LEU A 28 -1.14 -12.48 6.45
N MET A 29 -0.41 -13.30 5.68
CA MET A 29 0.86 -12.92 5.07
C MET A 29 0.73 -12.89 3.55
N GLU A 30 1.20 -11.82 2.91
CA GLU A 30 1.19 -11.73 1.46
C GLU A 30 2.17 -12.74 0.84
N GLU A 31 1.72 -13.45 -0.20
CA GLU A 31 2.57 -14.28 -1.04
C GLU A 31 2.34 -13.95 -2.52
N ALA A 32 3.31 -14.29 -3.38
CA ALA A 32 3.29 -14.00 -4.81
C ALA A 32 1.95 -14.35 -5.51
N ASP A 33 1.29 -15.45 -5.10
CA ASP A 33 0.04 -15.92 -5.72
C ASP A 33 -1.15 -15.96 -4.77
N GLY A 34 -1.13 -15.23 -3.65
CA GLY A 34 -2.21 -15.33 -2.68
C GLY A 34 -1.91 -14.69 -1.33
N VAL A 35 -2.53 -15.26 -0.30
CA VAL A 35 -2.31 -14.91 1.09
C VAL A 35 -2.07 -16.23 1.83
N MET A 36 -0.95 -16.33 2.53
CA MET A 36 -0.75 -17.41 3.48
C MET A 36 -1.55 -17.10 4.74
N VAL A 37 -2.44 -18.01 5.12
CA VAL A 37 -3.26 -17.92 6.32
C VAL A 37 -2.69 -18.85 7.37
N VAL A 38 -2.45 -18.33 8.56
CA VAL A 38 -2.11 -19.13 9.75
C VAL A 38 -3.01 -18.69 10.89
N ALA A 39 -3.99 -19.50 11.25
CA ALA A 39 -4.84 -19.27 12.41
C ALA A 39 -4.44 -20.20 13.56
N LYS A 40 -4.34 -19.67 14.78
CA LYS A 40 -4.03 -20.43 16.00
C LYS A 40 -5.21 -20.35 16.94
N VAL A 41 -5.86 -21.50 17.16
CA VAL A 41 -6.96 -21.69 18.12
C VAL A 41 -6.52 -22.77 19.13
N ALA A 42 -7.17 -23.93 19.22
CA ALA A 42 -6.57 -25.12 19.85
C ALA A 42 -5.60 -25.80 18.88
N ASN A 43 -5.96 -25.77 17.60
CA ASN A 43 -5.18 -26.20 16.46
C ASN A 43 -4.55 -25.01 15.75
N THR A 44 -3.39 -25.28 15.15
CA THR A 44 -2.89 -24.44 14.05
C THR A 44 -3.63 -24.86 12.78
N LEU A 45 -4.35 -23.92 12.18
CA LEU A 45 -4.95 -24.00 10.86
C LEU A 45 -4.07 -23.22 9.88
N GLN A 46 -3.62 -23.83 8.80
CA GLN A 46 -2.76 -23.15 7.84
C GLN A 46 -3.05 -23.55 6.39
N GLY A 47 -2.91 -22.59 5.48
CA GLY A 47 -3.09 -22.83 4.06
C GLY A 47 -2.91 -21.56 3.23
N LYS A 48 -2.58 -21.75 1.96
CA LYS A 48 -2.54 -20.66 0.98
C LYS A 48 -3.94 -20.44 0.43
N VAL A 49 -4.43 -19.21 0.54
CA VAL A 49 -5.72 -18.79 0.00
C VAL A 49 -5.53 -17.76 -1.10
N THR A 50 -6.49 -17.69 -2.02
CA THR A 50 -6.51 -16.69 -3.09
C THR A 50 -7.34 -15.48 -2.64
N PHE A 51 -6.90 -14.28 -3.00
CA PHE A 51 -7.67 -13.05 -2.80
C PHE A 51 -8.05 -12.49 -4.17
N ASN A 52 -9.33 -12.57 -4.52
CA ASN A 52 -9.85 -12.13 -5.82
C ASN A 52 -11.17 -11.40 -5.61
N ASP A 53 -11.32 -10.24 -6.27
CA ASP A 53 -12.56 -9.45 -6.26
C ASP A 53 -13.09 -9.16 -4.84
N GLY A 54 -12.19 -8.93 -3.88
CA GLY A 54 -12.53 -8.65 -2.47
C GLY A 54 -12.76 -9.88 -1.59
N LYS A 55 -12.60 -11.09 -2.12
CA LYS A 55 -12.92 -12.35 -1.44
C LYS A 55 -11.67 -13.20 -1.20
N LEU A 56 -11.48 -13.69 0.04
CA LEU A 56 -10.47 -14.70 0.39
C LEU A 56 -11.07 -16.09 0.26
N SER A 57 -10.46 -16.97 -0.54
CA SER A 57 -10.95 -18.36 -0.69
C SER A 57 -9.82 -19.36 -0.85
N GLY A 58 -9.92 -20.49 -0.14
CA GLY A 58 -8.95 -21.58 -0.16
C GLY A 58 -9.12 -22.57 0.99
N GLY A 59 -8.47 -23.73 0.89
CA GLY A 59 -8.51 -24.74 1.95
C GLY A 59 -7.45 -24.48 3.01
N LEU A 60 -7.82 -24.67 4.28
CA LEU A 60 -6.86 -24.73 5.40
C LEU A 60 -6.70 -26.18 5.88
N THR A 61 -5.50 -26.49 6.37
CA THR A 61 -5.15 -27.77 6.99
C THR A 61 -5.00 -27.61 8.49
N SER A 62 -5.46 -28.58 9.28
CA SER A 62 -5.46 -28.54 10.75
C SER A 62 -4.50 -29.55 11.35
N THR A 63 -3.97 -29.25 12.53
CA THR A 63 -3.08 -30.13 13.32
C THR A 63 -3.81 -31.20 14.16
N THR A 64 -5.16 -31.23 14.13
CA THR A 64 -6.03 -32.31 14.66
C THR A 64 -5.87 -32.67 16.15
N ARG A 65 -5.71 -31.68 17.01
CA ARG A 65 -5.79 -31.76 18.47
C ARG A 65 -7.22 -31.54 18.95
N THR A 66 -7.54 -32.13 20.10
CA THR A 66 -8.82 -31.90 20.78
C THR A 66 -8.81 -30.55 21.48
N GLY A 67 -9.75 -29.67 21.13
CA GLY A 67 -9.99 -28.38 21.80
C GLY A 67 -11.30 -28.40 22.61
N THR A 68 -11.62 -27.26 23.22
CA THR A 68 -12.95 -27.01 23.82
C THR A 68 -14.04 -26.90 22.74
N ASP A 69 -15.30 -26.86 23.16
CA ASP A 69 -16.43 -26.69 22.23
C ASP A 69 -16.37 -25.35 21.49
N GLU A 70 -16.06 -24.25 22.19
CA GLU A 70 -15.90 -22.91 21.58
C GLU A 70 -14.72 -22.90 20.60
N GLN A 71 -13.57 -23.50 20.96
CA GLN A 71 -12.42 -23.63 20.06
C GLN A 71 -12.76 -24.43 18.80
N SER A 72 -13.47 -25.55 18.96
CA SER A 72 -13.89 -26.41 17.85
C SER A 72 -14.91 -25.70 16.93
N MET A 73 -15.77 -24.84 17.50
CA MET A 73 -16.69 -23.99 16.75
C MET A 73 -15.93 -22.97 15.91
N ILE A 74 -14.98 -22.24 16.50
CA ILE A 74 -14.13 -21.25 15.82
C ILE A 74 -13.33 -21.92 14.68
N GLU A 75 -12.71 -23.07 14.94
CA GLU A 75 -11.93 -23.78 13.92
C GLU A 75 -12.78 -24.23 12.74
N ARG A 76 -13.99 -24.73 13.01
CA ARG A 76 -14.95 -25.13 11.98
C ARG A 76 -15.42 -23.92 11.17
N ALA A 77 -15.66 -22.79 11.83
CA ALA A 77 -16.01 -21.53 11.20
C ALA A 77 -14.89 -21.09 10.24
N LEU A 78 -13.63 -21.06 10.69
CA LEU A 78 -12.49 -20.70 9.85
C LEU A 78 -12.33 -21.65 8.65
N LEU A 79 -12.33 -22.96 8.88
CA LEU A 79 -12.19 -23.96 7.81
C LEU A 79 -13.27 -23.85 6.74
N LYS A 80 -14.54 -23.75 7.16
CA LYS A 80 -15.67 -23.64 6.24
C LYS A 80 -15.73 -22.28 5.55
N GLY A 81 -15.47 -21.21 6.31
CA GLY A 81 -15.48 -19.84 5.82
C GLY A 81 -14.46 -19.66 4.70
N PHE A 82 -13.18 -19.94 4.95
CA PHE A 82 -12.15 -19.86 3.91
C PHE A 82 -12.43 -20.81 2.73
N GLY A 83 -12.97 -22.00 2.99
CA GLY A 83 -13.33 -22.96 1.93
C GLY A 83 -14.45 -22.48 0.99
N ALA A 84 -15.50 -21.84 1.53
CA ALA A 84 -16.59 -21.23 0.75
C ALA A 84 -16.23 -19.84 0.20
N GLY A 85 -15.23 -19.23 0.82
CA GLY A 85 -14.69 -17.92 0.59
C GLY A 85 -15.43 -16.81 1.36
N LEU A 86 -14.66 -15.83 1.83
CA LEU A 86 -15.08 -14.74 2.72
C LEU A 86 -14.82 -13.40 2.06
N ASP A 87 -15.84 -12.56 1.97
CA ASP A 87 -15.72 -11.16 1.59
C ASP A 87 -14.95 -10.40 2.68
N VAL A 88 -13.93 -9.68 2.26
CA VAL A 88 -13.03 -8.93 3.14
C VAL A 88 -13.51 -7.49 3.22
N GLN A 89 -13.83 -7.07 4.44
CA GLN A 89 -14.06 -5.68 4.78
C GLN A 89 -13.04 -5.28 5.85
N TRP A 90 -12.38 -4.15 5.65
CA TRP A 90 -11.38 -3.66 6.60
C TRP A 90 -11.62 -2.18 6.88
N SER A 91 -11.65 -1.83 8.16
CA SER A 91 -11.89 -0.47 8.63
C SER A 91 -11.29 -0.29 10.02
N HIS A 92 -10.48 0.76 10.23
CA HIS A 92 -9.94 1.17 11.54
C HIS A 92 -9.45 -0.03 12.38
N ASP A 93 -8.52 -0.81 11.83
CA ASP A 93 -7.94 -2.02 12.44
C ASP A 93 -8.86 -3.21 12.67
N THR A 94 -10.14 -3.09 12.31
CA THR A 94 -11.09 -4.19 12.32
C THR A 94 -11.10 -4.87 10.96
N LEU A 95 -10.80 -6.17 10.95
CA LEU A 95 -10.95 -7.05 9.80
C LEU A 95 -12.25 -7.84 9.96
N THR A 96 -13.20 -7.60 9.08
CA THR A 96 -14.43 -8.40 8.98
C THR A 96 -14.32 -9.33 7.78
N LEU A 97 -14.44 -10.63 8.04
CA LEU A 97 -14.50 -11.68 7.04
C LEU A 97 -15.91 -12.25 7.02
N ALA A 98 -16.70 -11.81 6.04
CA ALA A 98 -18.11 -12.18 5.92
C ALA A 98 -18.32 -13.23 4.83
N GLY A 99 -19.01 -14.32 5.13
CA GLY A 99 -19.40 -15.32 4.14
C GLY A 99 -20.84 -15.77 4.33
N GLU A 100 -21.32 -16.64 3.44
CA GLU A 100 -22.67 -17.21 3.53
C GLU A 100 -22.85 -18.08 4.79
N LEU A 101 -21.77 -18.64 5.31
CA LEU A 101 -21.78 -19.59 6.41
C LEU A 101 -21.54 -18.94 7.78
N ASN A 102 -20.82 -17.83 7.79
CA ASN A 102 -20.39 -17.18 9.01
C ASN A 102 -19.85 -15.77 8.75
N ASN A 103 -19.82 -14.96 9.80
CA ASN A 103 -19.19 -13.66 9.86
C ASN A 103 -18.17 -13.63 10.99
N LEU A 104 -16.91 -13.36 10.68
CA LEU A 104 -15.83 -13.31 11.65
C LEU A 104 -15.31 -11.88 11.75
N VAL A 105 -15.26 -11.33 12.96
CA VAL A 105 -14.73 -9.99 13.22
C VAL A 105 -13.46 -10.13 14.04
N PHE A 106 -12.36 -9.63 13.49
CA PHE A 106 -11.07 -9.62 14.13
C PHE A 106 -10.57 -8.20 14.38
N HIS A 107 -9.84 -8.02 15.47
CA HIS A 107 -9.07 -6.82 15.76
C HIS A 107 -7.60 -7.05 15.40
N ARG A 108 -6.95 -6.09 14.76
CA ARG A 108 -5.52 -6.18 14.46
C ARG A 108 -4.70 -6.20 15.73
N VAL A 109 -3.71 -7.08 15.80
CA VAL A 109 -2.72 -7.10 16.88
C VAL A 109 -1.64 -6.10 16.53
N LEU A 110 -1.39 -5.14 17.42
CA LEU A 110 -0.24 -4.26 17.28
C LEU A 110 1.05 -5.02 17.61
N THR A 111 2.06 -4.85 16.75
CA THR A 111 3.41 -5.36 16.99
C THR A 111 4.36 -4.23 17.29
N VAL A 112 5.49 -4.52 17.94
CA VAL A 112 6.56 -3.54 18.17
C VAL A 112 6.96 -2.85 16.86
N GLU A 113 7.12 -3.61 15.77
CA GLU A 113 7.49 -3.09 14.46
C GLU A 113 6.47 -2.09 13.91
N SER A 114 5.17 -2.27 14.19
CA SER A 114 4.13 -1.35 13.77
C SER A 114 4.25 0.04 14.43
N LEU A 115 4.87 0.10 15.61
CA LEU A 115 5.10 1.34 16.34
C LEU A 115 6.42 2.01 15.99
N VAL A 116 7.37 1.32 15.37
CA VAL A 116 8.71 1.87 15.09
C VAL A 116 8.62 3.06 14.13
N GLY A 117 9.25 4.17 14.52
CA GLY A 117 9.30 5.36 13.69
C GLY A 117 9.64 6.63 14.45
N ARG A 118 9.76 7.72 13.69
CA ARG A 118 9.76 9.09 14.21
C ARG A 118 8.41 9.70 13.94
N TYR A 119 7.89 10.42 14.90
CA TYR A 119 6.51 10.88 14.92
C TYR A 119 6.47 12.36 15.29
N ALA A 120 5.90 13.17 14.40
CA ALA A 120 5.62 14.56 14.68
C ALA A 120 4.32 14.65 15.50
N PHE A 121 4.33 15.41 16.59
CA PHE A 121 3.15 15.60 17.41
C PHE A 121 2.14 16.53 16.73
N ARG A 122 0.84 16.18 16.76
CA ARG A 122 -0.21 16.88 16.01
C ARG A 122 -1.30 17.43 16.91
N GLU A 123 -1.84 16.61 17.80
CA GLU A 123 -2.98 17.01 18.62
C GLU A 123 -2.87 16.48 20.04
N PHE A 124 -3.36 17.28 20.99
CA PHE A 124 -3.56 16.89 22.37
C PHE A 124 -5.03 17.11 22.74
N ASN A 125 -5.71 16.05 23.16
CA ASN A 125 -7.14 16.08 23.52
C ASN A 125 -8.03 16.70 22.42
N GLY A 126 -7.75 16.36 21.15
CA GLY A 126 -8.47 16.85 19.98
C GLY A 126 -8.22 18.32 19.63
N LYS A 127 -7.24 18.96 20.28
CA LYS A 127 -6.80 20.31 19.93
C LYS A 127 -5.47 20.24 19.20
N PRO A 128 -5.33 20.91 18.04
CA PRO A 128 -4.04 21.04 17.36
C PRO A 128 -3.01 21.67 18.28
N VAL A 129 -1.80 21.12 18.27
CA VAL A 129 -0.64 21.67 18.96
C VAL A 129 0.28 22.26 17.89
N GLU A 130 0.82 23.46 18.13
CA GLU A 130 1.87 23.98 17.26
C GLU A 130 3.05 23.01 17.33
N ALA A 131 3.29 22.33 16.21
CA ALA A 131 4.29 21.29 16.05
C ALA A 131 5.71 21.88 16.06
N GLY A 132 6.12 22.50 17.18
CA GLY A 132 7.52 22.80 17.44
C GLY A 132 8.36 21.52 17.46
N ASP A 133 9.51 21.54 18.13
CA ASP A 133 10.40 20.36 18.23
C ASP A 133 9.82 19.17 19.05
N MET A 134 8.49 19.08 19.17
CA MET A 134 7.79 17.98 19.83
C MET A 134 7.72 16.76 18.93
N GLU A 135 8.55 15.77 19.27
CA GLU A 135 8.64 14.51 18.55
C GLU A 135 8.54 13.32 19.48
N LEU A 136 8.10 12.20 18.92
CA LEU A 136 8.16 10.90 19.55
C LEU A 136 9.01 9.99 18.66
N VAL A 137 10.05 9.39 19.22
CA VAL A 137 10.88 8.40 18.53
C VAL A 137 10.68 7.07 19.21
N VAL A 138 10.26 6.06 18.45
CA VAL A 138 10.03 4.70 18.91
C VAL A 138 11.00 3.78 18.17
N ILE A 139 11.83 3.07 18.92
CA ILE A 139 12.88 2.18 18.40
C ILE A 139 12.67 0.79 19.00
N PRO A 140 12.82 -0.30 18.24
CA PRO A 140 12.70 -1.63 18.82
C PRO A 140 13.81 -1.86 19.86
N SER A 141 13.45 -2.41 21.01
CA SER A 141 14.40 -2.85 22.05
C SER A 141 14.56 -4.36 22.01
N ASN A 142 13.43 -5.08 22.09
CA ASN A 142 13.31 -6.54 21.95
C ASN A 142 11.91 -6.88 21.38
N GLU A 143 11.52 -8.17 21.33
CA GLU A 143 10.28 -8.62 20.68
C GLU A 143 8.98 -7.99 21.23
N GLU A 144 8.95 -7.59 22.50
CA GLU A 144 7.75 -7.02 23.13
C GLU A 144 7.97 -5.59 23.67
N CYS A 145 9.22 -5.11 23.66
CA CYS A 145 9.57 -3.80 24.19
C CYS A 145 10.06 -2.82 23.12
N VAL A 146 9.68 -1.55 23.30
CA VAL A 146 10.20 -0.41 22.56
C VAL A 146 10.99 0.51 23.47
N SER A 147 12.08 1.06 22.96
CA SER A 147 12.71 2.25 23.52
C SER A 147 12.01 3.48 22.96
N VAL A 148 11.63 4.39 23.84
CA VAL A 148 10.85 5.58 23.50
C VAL A 148 11.61 6.82 23.93
N VAL A 149 11.65 7.81 23.05
CA VAL A 149 12.17 9.16 23.32
C VAL A 149 11.10 10.16 22.90
N ALA A 150 10.41 10.74 23.87
CA ALA A 150 9.46 11.82 23.64
C ALA A 150 10.10 13.16 23.97
N GLN A 151 10.08 14.08 23.03
CA GLN A 151 10.57 15.44 23.19
C GLN A 151 9.38 16.38 23.40
N PHE A 152 9.40 17.08 24.52
CA PHE A 152 8.54 18.23 24.83
C PHE A 152 9.44 19.42 25.19
N THR A 153 9.16 20.16 26.27
CA THR A 153 10.18 21.02 26.91
C THR A 153 11.30 20.13 27.46
N ASN A 154 10.88 19.04 28.11
CA ASN A 154 11.72 17.99 28.65
C ASN A 154 11.82 16.82 27.67
N THR A 155 12.94 16.12 27.72
CA THR A 155 13.07 14.83 27.05
C THR A 155 12.67 13.73 28.01
N LEU A 156 11.66 12.94 27.65
CA LEU A 156 11.23 11.75 28.36
C LEU A 156 11.74 10.51 27.64
N ARG A 157 12.44 9.62 28.34
CA ARG A 157 13.08 8.43 27.77
C ARG A 157 12.83 7.21 28.62
N GLY A 158 12.51 6.08 28.00
CA GLY A 158 12.36 4.82 28.73
C GLY A 158 12.15 3.63 27.82
N GLU A 159 12.05 2.48 28.44
CA GLU A 159 11.69 1.23 27.77
C GLU A 159 10.27 0.85 28.18
N LEU A 160 9.42 0.65 27.18
CA LEU A 160 8.00 0.36 27.35
C LEU A 160 7.68 -1.00 26.76
N LYS A 161 6.82 -1.76 27.43
CA LYS A 161 6.28 -3.03 26.95
C LYS A 161 4.94 -2.78 26.26
N LEU A 162 4.74 -3.41 25.09
CA LEU A 162 3.45 -3.46 24.41
C LEU A 162 2.75 -4.78 24.75
N GLU A 163 1.60 -4.72 25.41
CA GLU A 163 0.82 -5.89 25.80
C GLU A 163 -0.68 -5.60 25.67
N ASP A 164 -1.42 -6.42 24.90
CA ASP A 164 -2.85 -6.25 24.63
C ASP A 164 -3.20 -4.79 24.22
N ASP A 165 -2.44 -4.24 23.26
CA ASP A 165 -2.52 -2.86 22.74
C ASP A 165 -2.28 -1.75 23.79
N ILE A 166 -1.77 -2.11 24.96
CA ILE A 166 -1.37 -1.17 26.02
C ILE A 166 0.15 -1.03 26.00
N LEU A 167 0.63 0.19 25.84
CA LEU A 167 2.02 0.56 25.96
C LEU A 167 2.28 1.12 27.35
N GLN A 168 3.12 0.45 28.13
CA GLN A 168 3.38 0.81 29.53
C GLN A 168 4.82 0.56 29.94
N GLY A 169 5.32 1.34 30.89
CA GLY A 169 6.67 1.19 31.42
C GLY A 169 7.20 2.44 32.09
N VAL A 170 8.45 2.36 32.53
CA VAL A 170 9.08 3.45 33.28
C VAL A 170 9.80 4.38 32.32
N ILE A 171 9.48 5.67 32.40
CA ILE A 171 10.20 6.73 31.69
C ILE A 171 10.88 7.69 32.67
N ALA A 172 12.02 8.21 32.28
CA ALA A 172 12.75 9.25 32.99
C ALA A 172 12.64 10.57 32.22
N SER A 173 12.44 11.68 32.93
CA SER A 173 12.36 13.02 32.35
C SER A 173 13.61 13.82 32.67
N THR A 174 14.05 14.69 31.75
CA THR A 174 14.87 15.83 32.14
C THR A 174 14.04 16.77 33.04
N THR A 175 14.68 17.47 33.97
CA THR A 175 13.98 18.32 34.96
C THR A 175 14.22 19.79 34.67
N LEU A 176 13.68 20.27 33.55
CA LEU A 176 13.60 21.69 33.23
C LEU A 176 12.22 22.22 33.60
N ASP A 177 12.16 23.49 34.01
CA ASP A 177 10.89 24.16 34.29
C ASP A 177 10.09 24.31 32.99
N SER A 178 9.00 23.56 32.88
CA SER A 178 7.99 23.71 31.84
C SER A 178 6.77 24.47 32.39
N GLU A 179 6.08 25.23 31.54
CA GLU A 179 4.90 26.01 31.92
C GLU A 179 3.71 25.74 30.99
N GLY A 180 2.51 26.09 31.48
CA GLY A 180 1.27 26.04 30.71
C GLY A 180 0.93 24.64 30.17
N VAL A 181 0.50 24.60 28.90
CA VAL A 181 0.03 23.37 28.23
C VAL A 181 1.15 22.35 28.07
N GLN A 182 2.42 22.76 27.92
CA GLN A 182 3.55 21.83 27.80
C GLN A 182 3.76 21.01 29.08
N LYS A 183 3.71 21.67 30.24
CA LYS A 183 3.78 20.99 31.55
C LYS A 183 2.65 20.00 31.75
N GLU A 184 1.43 20.36 31.33
CA GLU A 184 0.28 19.46 31.38
C GLU A 184 0.50 18.23 30.49
N MET A 185 0.92 18.43 29.24
CA MET A 185 1.19 17.34 28.30
C MET A 185 2.29 16.41 28.80
N GLU A 186 3.41 16.94 29.30
CA GLU A 186 4.49 16.15 29.89
C GLU A 186 4.02 15.32 31.08
N GLY A 187 3.29 15.94 32.01
CA GLY A 187 2.76 15.25 33.18
C GLY A 187 1.76 14.15 32.80
N ARG A 188 0.92 14.40 31.79
CA ARG A 188 -0.05 13.42 31.28
C ARG A 188 0.63 12.28 30.53
N PHE A 189 1.62 12.58 29.69
CA PHE A 189 2.38 11.56 28.99
C PHE A 189 3.14 10.68 29.98
N TYR A 190 3.76 11.28 30.99
CA TYR A 190 4.43 10.56 32.07
C TYR A 190 3.48 9.64 32.84
N ALA A 191 2.38 10.17 33.34
CA ALA A 191 1.39 9.39 34.07
C ALA A 191 0.75 8.29 33.21
N GLY A 192 0.49 8.60 31.93
CA GLY A 192 -0.07 7.66 30.96
C GLY A 192 0.87 6.49 30.68
N MET A 193 2.18 6.74 30.50
CA MET A 193 3.13 5.64 30.28
C MET A 193 3.35 4.77 31.53
N ASP A 194 3.30 5.37 32.73
CA ASP A 194 3.38 4.62 34.00
C ASP A 194 2.10 3.79 34.26
N GLY A 195 0.93 4.33 33.93
CA GLY A 195 -0.37 3.67 34.09
C GLY A 195 -0.82 2.80 32.91
N GLY A 196 -0.13 2.91 31.78
CA GLY A 196 -0.46 2.27 30.51
C GLY A 196 -1.34 3.12 29.60
N MET A 197 -0.89 3.31 28.35
CA MET A 197 -1.65 3.97 27.30
C MET A 197 -2.12 2.97 26.25
N ARG A 198 -3.39 3.01 25.88
CA ARG A 198 -3.89 2.28 24.72
C ARG A 198 -3.32 2.89 23.45
N VAL A 199 -2.92 2.03 22.53
CA VAL A 199 -2.31 2.38 21.26
C VAL A 199 -3.27 2.09 20.12
N PHE A 200 -3.37 3.01 19.17
CA PHE A 200 -4.09 2.82 17.91
C PHE A 200 -3.20 3.29 16.75
N VAL A 201 -3.11 2.51 15.68
CA VAL A 201 -2.26 2.83 14.52
C VAL A 201 -3.09 2.76 13.24
N ASP A 202 -3.38 3.93 12.68
CA ASP A 202 -4.09 4.02 11.39
C ASP A 202 -3.16 4.63 10.32
N GLY A 203 -2.62 3.76 9.46
CA GLY A 203 -1.65 4.14 8.44
C GLY A 203 -0.37 4.71 9.05
N ARG A 204 -0.22 6.05 8.99
CA ARG A 204 0.91 6.77 9.60
C ARG A 204 0.54 7.47 10.91
N THR A 205 -0.72 7.41 11.30
CA THR A 205 -1.22 8.08 12.49
C THR A 205 -1.08 7.16 13.69
N LEU A 206 -0.43 7.63 14.74
CA LEU A 206 -0.32 6.96 16.02
C LEU A 206 -1.16 7.72 17.04
N THR A 207 -2.12 7.05 17.66
CA THR A 207 -2.89 7.59 18.78
C THR A 207 -2.50 6.86 20.06
N LEU A 208 -2.10 7.62 21.07
CA LEU A 208 -1.88 7.12 22.44
C LEU A 208 -2.98 7.70 23.33
N LYS A 209 -3.69 6.84 24.06
CA LYS A 209 -4.87 7.25 24.83
C LYS A 209 -4.97 6.54 26.18
N ASP A 210 -5.32 7.31 27.20
CA ASP A 210 -5.80 6.81 28.48
C ASP A 210 -7.17 7.46 28.84
N ASP A 211 -7.60 7.35 30.09
CA ASP A 211 -8.87 7.92 30.56
C ASP A 211 -8.88 9.45 30.66
N HIS A 212 -7.71 10.09 30.51
CA HIS A 212 -7.53 11.52 30.77
C HIS A 212 -6.96 12.29 29.58
N SER A 213 -6.34 11.58 28.65
CA SER A 213 -5.52 12.17 27.61
C SER A 213 -5.55 11.37 26.32
N VAL A 214 -5.50 12.11 25.21
CA VAL A 214 -5.35 11.58 23.85
C VAL A 214 -4.24 12.36 23.18
N PHE A 215 -3.21 11.65 22.73
CA PHE A 215 -2.10 12.19 21.97
C PHE A 215 -2.17 11.65 20.56
N LEU A 216 -2.20 12.55 19.58
CA LEU A 216 -2.20 12.21 18.17
C LEU A 216 -0.84 12.58 17.56
N TYR A 217 -0.20 11.61 16.94
CA TYR A 217 1.05 11.78 16.23
C TYR A 217 0.96 11.34 14.78
N LEU A 218 1.81 11.92 13.92
CA LEU A 218 1.98 11.51 12.53
C LEU A 218 3.41 11.03 12.28
N ARG A 219 3.55 9.78 11.85
CA ARG A 219 4.84 9.16 11.51
C ARG A 219 5.44 9.79 10.26
N SER A 220 6.74 10.08 10.31
CA SER A 220 7.53 10.36 9.13
C SER A 220 7.59 9.14 8.20
N LEU A 221 7.75 9.39 6.91
CA LEU A 221 7.90 8.41 5.86
C LEU A 221 9.19 7.61 6.05
N LEU A 222 9.03 6.29 5.99
CA LEU A 222 10.13 5.35 5.91
C LEU A 222 10.47 5.05 4.44
N PRO A 223 11.69 4.60 4.14
CA PRO A 223 12.07 4.11 2.81
C PRO A 223 11.08 3.07 2.24
N SER A 224 10.54 2.21 3.10
CA SER A 224 9.55 1.20 2.73
C SER A 224 8.19 1.80 2.33
N ASP A 225 7.81 2.94 2.92
CA ASP A 225 6.52 3.58 2.65
C ASP A 225 6.48 4.12 1.21
N VAL A 226 7.59 4.70 0.76
CA VAL A 226 7.74 5.26 -0.59
C VAL A 226 8.22 4.25 -1.62
N ALA A 227 8.51 3.01 -1.24
CA ALA A 227 8.98 2.00 -2.18
C ALA A 227 7.88 1.62 -3.19
N GLY A 228 8.23 1.58 -4.47
CA GLY A 228 7.33 1.22 -5.56
C GLY A 228 7.75 1.77 -6.91
N GLU A 229 6.98 1.41 -7.94
CA GLU A 229 7.04 2.02 -9.27
C GLU A 229 5.91 3.05 -9.39
N TYR A 230 6.23 4.21 -9.94
CA TYR A 230 5.37 5.38 -9.96
C TYR A 230 5.32 5.98 -11.37
N MET A 231 4.14 6.41 -11.78
CA MET A 231 3.89 7.10 -13.05
C MET A 231 3.78 8.59 -12.80
N PHE A 232 4.53 9.36 -13.57
CA PHE A 232 4.45 10.82 -13.50
C PHE A 232 3.08 11.33 -13.96
N LYS A 233 2.54 12.33 -13.26
CA LYS A 233 1.23 12.93 -13.54
C LYS A 233 1.31 14.41 -13.90
N THR A 234 1.86 15.21 -13.01
CA THR A 234 1.89 16.67 -13.18
C THR A 234 3.16 17.29 -12.63
N LEU A 235 3.59 18.38 -13.25
CA LEU A 235 4.59 19.30 -12.73
C LEU A 235 3.89 20.63 -12.46
N ASN A 236 3.98 21.13 -11.24
CA ASN A 236 3.42 22.40 -10.80
C ASN A 236 1.91 22.51 -11.07
N GLY A 237 1.20 21.39 -10.90
CA GLY A 237 -0.25 21.27 -11.11
C GLY A 237 -0.69 21.13 -12.58
N ALA A 238 0.23 21.22 -13.54
CA ALA A 238 -0.06 21.06 -14.96
C ALA A 238 0.39 19.67 -15.47
N PRO A 239 -0.42 19.01 -16.33
CA PRO A 239 0.03 17.80 -17.01
C PRO A 239 1.16 18.17 -17.99
N VAL A 240 2.21 17.36 -18.03
CA VAL A 240 3.33 17.56 -18.96
C VAL A 240 3.17 16.58 -20.12
N ARG A 241 3.20 17.08 -21.35
CA ARG A 241 3.20 16.22 -22.54
C ARG A 241 4.62 15.73 -22.77
N LEU A 242 4.79 14.41 -22.69
CA LEU A 242 6.06 13.72 -22.87
C LEU A 242 5.89 12.74 -24.04
N ASP A 243 6.97 12.43 -24.75
CA ASP A 243 6.92 11.51 -25.89
C ASP A 243 6.72 10.05 -25.43
N GLY A 244 7.12 9.75 -24.19
CA GLY A 244 6.86 8.49 -23.49
C GLY A 244 6.29 8.71 -22.09
N GLN A 245 6.07 7.62 -21.37
CA GLN A 245 5.64 7.70 -19.97
C GLN A 245 6.85 7.89 -19.06
N ALA A 246 6.93 9.03 -18.35
CA ALA A 246 7.91 9.22 -17.30
C ALA A 246 7.59 8.34 -16.08
N ARG A 247 8.62 7.67 -15.58
CA ARG A 247 8.52 6.70 -14.48
C ARG A 247 9.52 7.03 -13.38
N LEU A 248 9.13 6.73 -12.15
CA LEU A 248 10.00 6.79 -10.98
C LEU A 248 9.92 5.45 -10.25
N VAL A 249 11.05 4.79 -10.07
CA VAL A 249 11.17 3.60 -9.25
C VAL A 249 11.95 3.97 -8.01
N LEU A 250 11.32 3.73 -6.85
CA LEU A 250 11.93 3.87 -5.54
C LEU A 250 12.01 2.48 -4.92
N SER A 251 13.19 2.06 -4.51
CA SER A 251 13.39 0.79 -3.82
C SER A 251 14.17 0.98 -2.53
N GLN A 252 13.85 0.19 -1.52
CA GLN A 252 14.58 0.23 -0.26
C GLN A 252 16.02 -0.23 -0.49
N GLY A 253 16.96 0.70 -0.33
CA GLY A 253 18.38 0.44 -0.41
C GLY A 253 18.94 -0.11 0.89
N ARG A 254 20.17 -0.63 0.85
CA ARG A 254 20.88 -1.04 2.07
C ARG A 254 21.15 0.17 2.97
N GLY A 255 21.05 -0.02 4.28
CA GLY A 255 21.38 1.00 5.28
C GLY A 255 20.36 2.13 5.41
N GLY A 256 19.09 1.88 5.06
CA GLY A 256 18.00 2.87 5.24
C GLY A 256 17.93 3.95 4.16
N GLY A 257 18.76 3.87 3.12
CA GLY A 257 18.63 4.72 1.93
C GLY A 257 17.51 4.26 0.99
N VAL A 258 17.20 5.09 0.00
CA VAL A 258 16.30 4.78 -1.11
C VAL A 258 17.12 4.77 -2.40
N ASP A 259 17.13 3.66 -3.11
CA ASP A 259 17.68 3.58 -4.46
C ASP A 259 16.61 4.15 -5.42
N VAL A 260 17.03 5.09 -6.27
CA VAL A 260 16.17 5.86 -7.17
C VAL A 260 16.54 5.52 -8.61
N VAL A 261 15.52 5.24 -9.43
CA VAL A 261 15.64 5.20 -10.89
C VAL A 261 14.47 5.96 -11.49
N ALA A 262 14.73 7.15 -12.03
CA ALA A 262 13.75 7.92 -12.78
C ALA A 262 14.05 7.80 -14.28
N LYS A 263 13.05 7.42 -15.07
CA LYS A 263 13.13 7.36 -16.52
C LYS A 263 12.24 8.46 -17.10
N VAL A 264 12.87 9.44 -17.74
CA VAL A 264 12.19 10.47 -18.55
C VAL A 264 12.70 10.28 -19.99
N VAL A 265 13.47 11.21 -20.56
CA VAL A 265 14.26 10.96 -21.78
C VAL A 265 15.59 10.31 -21.40
N ASN A 266 16.21 10.80 -20.33
CA ASN A 266 17.34 10.24 -19.66
C ASN A 266 16.91 9.29 -18.54
N ILE A 267 17.83 8.41 -18.18
CA ILE A 267 17.72 7.61 -16.97
C ILE A 267 18.53 8.33 -15.90
N LEU A 268 17.85 8.82 -14.87
CA LEU A 268 18.44 9.36 -13.66
C LEU A 268 18.47 8.26 -12.62
N SER A 269 19.63 7.99 -12.03
CA SER A 269 19.75 6.96 -11.01
C SER A 269 20.76 7.33 -9.94
N GLY A 270 20.52 6.83 -8.74
CA GLY A 270 21.39 7.11 -7.60
C GLY A 270 20.78 6.59 -6.31
N ARG A 271 21.50 6.82 -5.21
CA ARG A 271 21.01 6.53 -3.86
C ARG A 271 20.78 7.84 -3.13
N VAL A 272 19.61 7.95 -2.53
CA VAL A 272 19.21 9.11 -1.73
C VAL A 272 18.94 8.67 -0.29
N GLN A 273 19.01 9.61 0.63
CA GLN A 273 18.62 9.42 2.02
C GLN A 273 17.21 9.94 2.25
N MET A 274 16.46 9.24 3.10
CA MET A 274 15.17 9.71 3.61
C MET A 274 15.39 10.24 5.03
N ALA A 275 15.05 11.50 5.27
CA ALA A 275 15.04 12.09 6.60
C ALA A 275 13.90 13.09 6.70
N GLU A 276 13.05 13.00 7.73
CA GLU A 276 11.95 13.95 7.96
C GLU A 276 11.09 14.18 6.70
N ASP A 277 10.59 13.10 6.11
CA ASP A 277 9.83 13.12 4.86
C ASP A 277 10.58 13.66 3.64
N THR A 278 11.88 13.94 3.76
CA THR A 278 12.69 14.56 2.72
C THR A 278 13.60 13.53 2.06
N LEU A 279 13.47 13.36 0.74
CA LEU A 279 14.38 12.57 -0.09
C LEU A 279 15.50 13.45 -0.62
N ARG A 280 16.75 13.17 -0.23
CA ARG A 280 17.91 13.97 -0.64
C ARG A 280 19.11 13.13 -1.05
N GLY A 281 19.72 13.48 -2.17
CA GLY A 281 20.95 12.89 -2.67
C GLY A 281 21.25 13.29 -4.11
N GLU A 282 22.42 12.92 -4.58
CA GLU A 282 22.85 13.19 -5.96
C GLU A 282 22.42 12.05 -6.89
N LEU A 283 21.91 12.41 -8.06
CA LEU A 283 21.57 11.48 -9.13
C LEU A 283 22.53 11.63 -10.30
N MET A 284 22.89 10.51 -10.92
CA MET A 284 23.60 10.49 -12.20
C MET A 284 22.58 10.33 -13.33
N ALA A 285 22.72 11.15 -14.36
CA ALA A 285 21.87 11.10 -15.55
C ALA A 285 22.66 10.61 -16.77
N THR A 286 21.98 9.89 -17.67
CA THR A 286 22.47 9.72 -19.04
C THR A 286 22.43 11.05 -19.80
N THR A 287 23.05 11.11 -20.98
CA THR A 287 23.10 12.33 -21.80
C THR A 287 22.41 12.13 -23.15
N MET A 288 21.11 12.32 -23.17
CA MET A 288 20.26 12.39 -24.37
C MET A 288 19.51 13.73 -24.39
N LEU A 289 19.29 14.25 -25.59
CA LEU A 289 18.47 15.44 -25.81
C LEU A 289 17.01 14.99 -25.95
N GLY A 290 16.15 15.51 -25.08
CA GLY A 290 14.70 15.37 -25.19
C GLY A 290 14.02 16.69 -25.54
N SER A 291 12.70 16.66 -25.48
CA SER A 291 11.84 17.84 -25.58
C SER A 291 12.11 18.83 -24.42
N GLU A 292 11.71 20.09 -24.60
CA GLU A 292 11.78 21.11 -23.54
C GLU A 292 11.06 20.66 -22.26
N ALA A 293 9.91 20.01 -22.43
CA ALA A 293 9.09 19.53 -21.33
C ALA A 293 9.77 18.40 -20.53
N GLU A 294 10.42 17.47 -21.22
CA GLU A 294 11.22 16.40 -20.62
C GLU A 294 12.44 16.97 -19.89
N MET A 295 13.16 17.90 -20.51
CA MET A 295 14.32 18.55 -19.88
C MET A 295 13.93 19.35 -18.62
N LEU A 296 12.76 20.01 -18.62
CA LEU A 296 12.24 20.69 -17.44
C LEU A 296 11.96 19.71 -16.29
N LEU A 297 11.35 18.56 -16.58
CA LEU A 297 11.08 17.52 -15.59
C LEU A 297 12.40 16.95 -15.02
N GLU A 298 13.39 16.68 -15.87
CA GLU A 298 14.71 16.17 -15.43
C GLU A 298 15.47 17.17 -14.57
N SER A 299 15.41 18.46 -14.94
CA SER A 299 16.00 19.54 -14.15
C SER A 299 15.33 19.63 -12.78
N ALA A 300 14.01 19.56 -12.72
CA ALA A 300 13.25 19.57 -11.48
C ALA A 300 13.60 18.36 -10.60
N LEU A 301 13.74 17.16 -11.18
CA LEU A 301 14.18 15.95 -10.47
C LEU A 301 15.60 16.08 -9.93
N THR A 302 16.56 16.46 -10.77
CA THR A 302 17.98 16.56 -10.39
C THR A 302 18.18 17.59 -9.29
N SER A 303 17.67 18.81 -9.50
CA SER A 303 17.78 19.89 -8.51
C SER A 303 17.02 19.57 -7.23
N GLY A 304 15.84 18.98 -7.33
CA GLY A 304 15.02 18.65 -6.18
C GLY A 304 15.59 17.52 -5.34
N PHE A 305 16.19 16.49 -5.92
CA PHE A 305 16.90 15.46 -5.15
C PHE A 305 18.18 16.01 -4.50
N SER A 306 18.95 16.86 -5.19
CA SER A 306 20.16 17.47 -4.61
C SER A 306 19.82 18.40 -3.41
N ALA A 307 18.78 19.23 -3.57
CA ALA A 307 18.32 20.14 -2.52
C ALA A 307 17.55 19.43 -1.39
N GLY A 308 16.75 18.42 -1.73
CA GLY A 308 15.86 17.69 -0.83
C GLY A 308 14.39 17.87 -1.23
N PHE A 309 13.74 16.77 -1.63
CA PHE A 309 12.31 16.75 -1.92
C PHE A 309 11.51 16.43 -0.68
N LEU A 310 10.70 17.38 -0.20
CA LEU A 310 9.67 17.09 0.80
C LEU A 310 8.58 16.22 0.16
N CYS A 311 8.38 15.04 0.71
CA CYS A 311 7.49 14.03 0.16
C CYS A 311 6.21 13.90 1.00
N THR A 312 5.08 13.75 0.32
CA THR A 312 3.84 13.27 0.93
C THR A 312 3.34 12.07 0.13
N LEU A 313 2.80 11.08 0.84
CA LEU A 313 2.19 9.90 0.26
C LEU A 313 0.79 9.76 0.82
N ASP A 314 -0.20 9.76 -0.08
CA ASP A 314 -1.62 9.66 0.24
C ASP A 314 -2.30 8.77 -0.80
N GLU A 315 -2.94 7.67 -0.38
CA GLU A 315 -3.65 6.73 -1.27
C GLU A 315 -2.88 6.32 -2.54
N GLY A 316 -1.55 6.12 -2.43
CA GLY A 316 -0.70 5.78 -3.58
C GLY A 316 -0.32 6.96 -4.48
N ARG A 317 -0.72 8.19 -4.15
CA ARG A 317 -0.25 9.42 -4.78
C ARG A 317 0.98 9.94 -4.04
N LEU A 318 2.12 9.93 -4.70
CA LEU A 318 3.36 10.51 -4.20
C LEU A 318 3.48 11.94 -4.71
N THR A 319 3.58 12.91 -3.80
CA THR A 319 3.85 14.31 -4.13
C THR A 319 5.22 14.69 -3.60
N MET A 320 6.06 15.27 -4.45
CA MET A 320 7.43 15.67 -4.14
C MET A 320 7.58 17.17 -4.38
N ARG A 321 7.96 17.92 -3.35
CA ARG A 321 8.04 19.39 -3.39
C ARG A 321 9.46 19.87 -3.07
N CYS A 322 9.97 20.79 -3.88
CA CYS A 322 11.24 21.46 -3.62
C CYS A 322 11.21 22.87 -4.25
N GLY A 323 11.25 23.91 -3.42
CA GLY A 323 11.05 25.29 -3.87
C GLY A 323 9.70 25.46 -4.57
N GLU A 324 9.72 26.02 -5.78
CA GLU A 324 8.53 26.20 -6.63
C GLU A 324 8.08 24.90 -7.31
N ASN A 325 8.91 23.86 -7.33
CA ASN A 325 8.61 22.62 -8.02
C ASN A 325 7.75 21.69 -7.16
N THR A 326 6.64 21.24 -7.72
CA THR A 326 5.74 20.23 -7.16
C THR A 326 5.48 19.16 -8.21
N LEU A 327 6.06 17.98 -8.01
CA LEU A 327 5.88 16.82 -8.88
C LEU A 327 4.88 15.88 -8.24
N VAL A 328 3.92 15.39 -9.03
CA VAL A 328 2.92 14.43 -8.57
C VAL A 328 3.05 13.15 -9.39
N TYR A 329 3.07 12.03 -8.68
CA TYR A 329 3.12 10.69 -9.24
C TYR A 329 1.97 9.83 -8.69
N ALA A 330 1.55 8.85 -9.47
CA ALA A 330 0.64 7.79 -9.03
C ALA A 330 1.37 6.45 -8.99
N LYS A 331 1.25 5.71 -7.89
CA LYS A 331 1.84 4.38 -7.73
C LYS A 331 1.20 3.42 -8.74
N ALA A 332 2.04 2.75 -9.53
CA ALA A 332 1.61 1.73 -10.46
C ALA A 332 1.15 0.47 -9.69
N VAL A 333 0.18 -0.24 -10.26
CA VAL A 333 -0.30 -1.50 -9.68
C VAL A 333 0.78 -2.57 -9.86
N ALA A 334 1.24 -3.14 -8.74
CA ALA A 334 2.14 -4.27 -8.76
C ALA A 334 1.39 -5.54 -9.20
N MET A 335 1.93 -6.25 -10.20
CA MET A 335 1.37 -7.50 -10.70
C MET A 335 2.47 -8.57 -10.77
N PRO A 336 2.14 -9.86 -10.55
CA PRO A 336 3.09 -10.97 -10.58
C PRO A 336 3.39 -11.41 -12.03
N TYR A 337 4.01 -10.53 -12.80
CA TYR A 337 4.49 -10.88 -14.14
C TYR A 337 5.60 -11.93 -14.04
N LEU A 338 5.56 -12.94 -14.92
CA LEU A 338 6.49 -14.08 -14.92
C LEU A 338 7.54 -13.98 -16.02
N ASN A 339 7.18 -13.44 -17.19
CA ASN A 339 8.01 -13.49 -18.39
C ASN A 339 8.46 -12.11 -18.88
N GLY A 340 8.25 -11.07 -18.07
CA GLY A 340 8.75 -9.72 -18.34
C GLY A 340 7.99 -8.66 -17.56
N LYS A 341 7.95 -7.44 -18.12
CA LYS A 341 7.16 -6.32 -17.58
C LYS A 341 6.59 -5.49 -18.72
N PRO A 342 5.42 -4.85 -18.52
CA PRO A 342 4.84 -3.99 -19.53
C PRO A 342 5.65 -2.71 -19.75
N THR A 343 5.74 -2.29 -21.02
CA THR A 343 6.37 -1.02 -21.41
C THR A 343 5.45 0.19 -21.26
N TYR A 344 4.21 -0.03 -20.82
CA TYR A 344 3.23 0.99 -20.44
C TYR A 344 2.62 0.66 -19.07
N LEU A 345 2.41 1.67 -18.21
CA LEU A 345 1.80 1.51 -16.90
C LEU A 345 0.46 2.25 -16.82
N GLY A 346 -0.39 1.81 -15.89
CA GLY A 346 -1.67 2.45 -15.58
C GLY A 346 -2.07 2.24 -14.12
N GLU A 347 -3.09 2.96 -13.67
CA GLU A 347 -3.61 2.87 -12.29
C GLU A 347 -4.47 1.63 -12.09
N SER A 348 -4.92 1.00 -13.18
CA SER A 348 -5.71 -0.21 -13.14
C SER A 348 -5.10 -1.25 -14.07
N VAL A 349 -4.70 -2.39 -13.51
CA VAL A 349 -4.25 -3.55 -14.26
C VAL A 349 -5.13 -4.75 -13.93
N VAL A 350 -5.68 -5.40 -14.94
CA VAL A 350 -6.61 -6.53 -14.78
C VAL A 350 -6.10 -7.73 -15.57
N PRO A 351 -5.94 -8.92 -14.94
CA PRO A 351 -5.64 -10.14 -15.67
C PRO A 351 -6.82 -10.55 -16.56
N CYS A 352 -6.53 -10.84 -17.83
CA CYS A 352 -7.54 -11.15 -18.84
C CYS A 352 -8.03 -12.60 -18.75
N PHE A 353 -7.15 -13.55 -18.41
CA PHE A 353 -7.50 -14.97 -18.26
C PHE A 353 -7.62 -15.34 -16.78
N LYS A 354 -8.77 -15.03 -16.17
CA LYS A 354 -9.04 -15.36 -14.76
C LYS A 354 -8.93 -16.87 -14.53
N GLY A 355 -8.23 -17.27 -13.46
CA GLY A 355 -8.07 -18.67 -13.06
C GLY A 355 -7.01 -19.47 -13.83
N HIS A 356 -6.29 -18.85 -14.76
CA HIS A 356 -5.24 -19.52 -15.54
C HIS A 356 -3.86 -18.89 -15.27
N GLY A 357 -2.96 -19.66 -14.66
CA GLY A 357 -1.60 -19.21 -14.35
C GLY A 357 -1.60 -17.91 -13.54
N ASN A 358 -0.79 -16.94 -13.98
CA ASN A 358 -0.74 -15.59 -13.40
C ASN A 358 -1.75 -14.60 -14.04
N GLY A 359 -2.60 -15.08 -14.96
CA GLY A 359 -3.51 -14.24 -15.75
C GLY A 359 -3.17 -14.16 -17.23
N LEU A 360 -1.96 -14.61 -17.63
CA LEU A 360 -1.40 -14.76 -18.99
C LEU A 360 -1.26 -13.47 -19.82
N MET A 361 -2.26 -12.61 -19.79
CA MET A 361 -2.30 -11.31 -20.44
C MET A 361 -2.97 -10.32 -19.50
N PHE A 362 -2.51 -9.08 -19.54
CA PHE A 362 -2.97 -8.04 -18.63
C PHE A 362 -3.47 -6.83 -19.40
N ARG A 363 -4.67 -6.37 -19.07
CA ARG A 363 -5.20 -5.10 -19.55
C ARG A 363 -4.77 -3.99 -18.61
N ILE A 364 -4.13 -2.97 -19.17
CA ILE A 364 -3.61 -1.81 -18.45
C ILE A 364 -4.46 -0.61 -18.85
N VAL A 365 -4.99 0.11 -17.86
CA VAL A 365 -5.81 1.31 -18.05
C VAL A 365 -5.15 2.48 -17.33
N ASN A 366 -4.90 3.55 -18.08
CA ASN A 366 -4.45 4.83 -17.57
C ASN A 366 -5.60 5.84 -17.73
N ALA A 367 -6.21 6.23 -16.62
CA ALA A 367 -7.41 7.07 -16.62
C ALA A 367 -7.11 8.52 -17.03
N ASP A 368 -5.94 9.03 -16.68
CA ASP A 368 -5.53 10.42 -16.97
C ASP A 368 -5.24 10.61 -18.46
N GLU A 369 -4.52 9.66 -19.06
CA GLU A 369 -4.30 9.64 -20.51
C GLU A 369 -5.52 9.14 -21.29
N ARG A 370 -6.49 8.53 -20.59
CA ARG A 370 -7.64 7.83 -21.17
C ARG A 370 -7.23 6.76 -22.18
N LYS A 371 -6.17 6.01 -21.88
CA LYS A 371 -5.60 5.00 -22.77
C LYS A 371 -5.68 3.61 -22.16
N TRP A 372 -5.88 2.63 -23.04
CA TRP A 372 -5.77 1.22 -22.71
C TRP A 372 -4.60 0.60 -23.47
N ALA A 373 -3.93 -0.33 -22.82
CA ALA A 373 -2.91 -1.18 -23.41
C ALA A 373 -3.10 -2.63 -22.97
N PHE A 374 -2.52 -3.56 -23.72
CA PHE A 374 -2.45 -4.97 -23.36
C PHE A 374 -1.00 -5.43 -23.31
N TYR A 375 -0.68 -6.21 -22.28
CA TYR A 375 0.61 -6.86 -22.13
C TYR A 375 0.44 -8.37 -22.14
N ASN A 376 1.10 -9.05 -23.08
CA ASN A 376 1.11 -10.51 -23.14
C ASN A 376 2.33 -11.02 -22.38
N ASP A 377 2.09 -11.68 -21.25
CA ASP A 377 3.12 -12.22 -20.37
C ASP A 377 3.38 -13.71 -20.65
N THR A 378 2.96 -14.22 -21.80
CA THR A 378 3.31 -15.58 -22.24
C THR A 378 4.54 -15.58 -23.14
N THR A 379 5.12 -16.76 -23.33
CA THR A 379 6.28 -16.99 -24.24
C THR A 379 5.92 -17.81 -25.48
N GLY A 380 4.75 -18.46 -25.49
CA GLY A 380 4.37 -19.45 -26.51
C GLY A 380 3.06 -19.16 -27.24
N TYR A 381 2.40 -18.04 -26.96
CA TYR A 381 1.11 -17.69 -27.56
C TYR A 381 1.10 -16.25 -28.05
N ASN A 382 0.55 -16.04 -29.24
CA ASN A 382 0.02 -14.74 -29.63
C ASN A 382 -1.37 -14.57 -29.01
N MET A 383 -1.63 -13.41 -28.41
CA MET A 383 -2.92 -13.12 -27.81
C MET A 383 -3.72 -12.23 -28.74
N ARG A 384 -4.85 -12.73 -29.23
CA ARG A 384 -5.80 -11.94 -30.01
C ARG A 384 -6.82 -11.33 -29.06
N VAL A 385 -6.97 -10.01 -29.14
CA VAL A 385 -7.89 -9.25 -28.29
C VAL A 385 -8.93 -8.58 -29.16
N VAL A 386 -10.20 -8.84 -28.87
CA VAL A 386 -11.34 -8.18 -29.51
C VAL A 386 -12.20 -7.51 -28.45
N VAL A 387 -12.42 -6.21 -28.57
CA VAL A 387 -13.24 -5.43 -27.63
C VAL A 387 -14.36 -4.74 -28.39
N THR A 388 -15.59 -5.07 -28.04
CA THR A 388 -16.79 -4.36 -28.52
C THR A 388 -17.21 -3.33 -27.49
N PHE A 389 -17.21 -2.05 -27.88
CA PHE A 389 -17.55 -0.94 -27.00
C PHE A 389 -19.04 -0.59 -27.07
N GLY A 390 -19.61 -0.12 -25.96
CA GLY A 390 -21.00 0.35 -25.94
C GLY A 390 -21.20 1.57 -26.84
N LEU A 391 -22.44 1.78 -27.34
CA LEU A 391 -22.81 2.82 -28.30
C LEU A 391 -22.46 4.26 -27.89
N ARG A 392 -22.27 4.51 -26.59
CA ARG A 392 -21.91 5.82 -26.04
C ARG A 392 -20.40 6.00 -25.86
N SER A 393 -19.60 5.02 -26.24
CA SER A 393 -18.15 5.11 -26.23
C SER A 393 -17.67 5.98 -27.39
N ARG A 394 -16.56 6.68 -27.17
CA ARG A 394 -15.86 7.48 -28.18
C ARG A 394 -14.39 7.15 -28.07
N VAL A 395 -13.97 6.19 -28.89
CA VAL A 395 -12.60 5.69 -28.87
C VAL A 395 -11.95 5.77 -30.25
N GLU A 396 -10.64 5.90 -30.24
CA GLU A 396 -9.76 5.77 -31.39
C GLU A 396 -8.82 4.58 -31.18
N GLY A 397 -8.52 3.85 -32.26
CA GLY A 397 -7.51 2.80 -32.25
C GLY A 397 -6.12 3.39 -32.16
N LEU A 398 -5.25 2.79 -31.34
CA LEU A 398 -3.84 3.15 -31.22
C LEU A 398 -2.98 2.09 -31.91
N SER A 399 -1.80 2.51 -32.41
CA SER A 399 -0.84 1.63 -33.06
C SER A 399 -1.51 0.79 -34.16
N ASP A 400 -1.32 -0.53 -34.16
CA ASP A 400 -1.88 -1.46 -35.16
C ASP A 400 -3.28 -1.97 -34.79
N THR A 401 -4.00 -1.26 -33.91
CA THR A 401 -5.36 -1.65 -33.50
C THR A 401 -6.35 -1.36 -34.62
N PHE A 402 -6.99 -2.40 -35.13
CA PHE A 402 -8.03 -2.30 -36.15
C PHE A 402 -9.36 -1.92 -35.52
N LEU A 403 -9.88 -0.74 -35.85
CA LEU A 403 -11.19 -0.27 -35.38
C LEU A 403 -12.23 -0.39 -36.50
N THR A 404 -13.29 -1.14 -36.24
CA THR A 404 -14.43 -1.33 -37.15
C THR A 404 -15.74 -1.01 -36.44
N VAL A 405 -16.85 -1.01 -37.19
CA VAL A 405 -18.21 -0.87 -36.63
C VAL A 405 -18.99 -2.11 -37.01
N ASN A 406 -19.63 -2.76 -36.04
CA ASN A 406 -20.45 -3.94 -36.29
C ASN A 406 -21.86 -3.56 -36.78
N GLU A 407 -22.69 -4.57 -37.07
CA GLU A 407 -24.07 -4.39 -37.57
C GLU A 407 -24.97 -3.61 -36.58
N ASP A 408 -24.67 -3.69 -35.28
CA ASP A 408 -25.38 -2.98 -34.22
C ASP A 408 -24.92 -1.52 -34.05
N GLY A 409 -23.98 -1.05 -34.88
CA GLY A 409 -23.41 0.30 -34.78
C GLY A 409 -22.39 0.48 -33.64
N GLN A 410 -21.94 -0.61 -33.01
CA GLN A 410 -20.93 -0.59 -31.95
C GLN A 410 -19.52 -0.57 -32.53
N GLN A 411 -18.63 0.22 -31.93
CA GLN A 411 -17.20 0.20 -32.29
C GLN A 411 -16.56 -1.10 -31.79
N VAL A 412 -15.83 -1.80 -32.66
CA VAL A 412 -15.08 -3.02 -32.35
C VAL A 412 -13.60 -2.78 -32.62
N ALA A 413 -12.77 -2.90 -31.59
CA ALA A 413 -11.33 -2.81 -31.71
C ALA A 413 -10.71 -4.21 -31.64
N GLU A 414 -9.73 -4.47 -32.49
CA GLU A 414 -9.00 -5.73 -32.55
C GLU A 414 -7.49 -5.48 -32.60
N ALA A 415 -6.73 -6.27 -31.82
CA ALA A 415 -5.27 -6.25 -31.86
C ALA A 415 -4.69 -7.64 -31.57
N LEU A 416 -3.51 -7.91 -32.15
CA LEU A 416 -2.69 -9.07 -31.83
C LEU A 416 -1.53 -8.63 -30.93
N VAL A 417 -1.32 -9.32 -29.82
CA VAL A 417 -0.27 -9.01 -28.84
C VAL A 417 0.72 -10.16 -28.80
N ALA A 418 1.92 -9.94 -29.32
CA ALA A 418 2.99 -10.94 -29.35
C ALA A 418 3.51 -11.28 -27.94
N PRO A 419 4.08 -12.48 -27.72
CA PRO A 419 4.74 -12.86 -26.47
C PRO A 419 5.69 -11.78 -25.93
N GLY A 420 5.55 -11.43 -24.65
CA GLY A 420 6.38 -10.41 -23.98
C GLY A 420 6.17 -8.98 -24.46
N ALA A 421 5.24 -8.72 -25.38
CA ALA A 421 5.01 -7.40 -25.95
C ALA A 421 3.89 -6.63 -25.21
N THR A 422 3.99 -5.30 -25.25
CA THR A 422 2.91 -4.39 -24.85
C THR A 422 2.39 -3.68 -26.10
N VAL A 423 1.07 -3.72 -26.31
CA VAL A 423 0.41 -3.03 -27.42
C VAL A 423 -0.51 -1.94 -26.87
N MET A 424 -0.31 -0.71 -27.32
CA MET A 424 -1.26 0.37 -27.10
C MET A 424 -2.52 0.08 -27.92
N PHE A 425 -3.69 0.08 -27.27
CA PHE A 425 -4.90 -0.46 -27.87
C PHE A 425 -5.87 0.65 -28.30
N ILE A 426 -6.36 1.45 -27.35
CA ILE A 426 -7.28 2.55 -27.64
C ILE A 426 -6.98 3.78 -26.81
N ALA A 427 -7.43 4.93 -27.28
CA ALA A 427 -7.58 6.15 -26.49
C ALA A 427 -9.04 6.63 -26.52
N GLY A 428 -9.50 7.28 -25.45
CA GLY A 428 -10.78 7.97 -25.40
C GLY A 428 -11.71 7.51 -24.27
N HIS A 429 -13.00 7.81 -24.43
CA HIS A 429 -14.01 7.57 -23.40
C HIS A 429 -14.73 6.25 -23.65
N VAL A 430 -14.56 5.29 -22.74
CA VAL A 430 -15.25 4.00 -22.78
C VAL A 430 -16.52 4.05 -21.92
N ASN A 431 -17.67 3.65 -22.49
CA ASN A 431 -18.93 3.51 -21.76
C ASN A 431 -19.54 2.13 -22.00
N GLY A 432 -19.18 1.19 -21.12
CA GLY A 432 -19.51 -0.24 -21.25
C GLY A 432 -18.72 -0.89 -22.38
N TYR A 433 -18.37 -2.17 -22.21
CA TYR A 433 -17.65 -2.95 -23.21
C TYR A 433 -17.82 -4.45 -22.96
N ARG A 434 -17.55 -5.26 -23.99
CA ARG A 434 -17.37 -6.71 -23.92
C ARG A 434 -16.02 -7.06 -24.51
N CYS A 435 -15.28 -7.95 -23.87
CA CYS A 435 -13.98 -8.42 -24.35
C CYS A 435 -14.05 -9.90 -24.70
N SER A 436 -13.37 -10.28 -25.78
CA SER A 436 -13.01 -11.64 -26.13
C SER A 436 -11.49 -11.73 -26.23
N TYR A 437 -10.94 -12.82 -25.72
CA TYR A 437 -9.50 -13.09 -25.72
C TYR A 437 -9.27 -14.50 -26.23
N ASP A 438 -8.42 -14.64 -27.25
CA ASP A 438 -8.02 -15.93 -27.80
C ASP A 438 -6.50 -16.06 -27.71
N ALA A 439 -6.03 -17.24 -27.32
CA ALA A 439 -4.61 -17.58 -27.27
C ALA A 439 -4.27 -18.49 -28.45
N GLU A 440 -3.50 -17.97 -29.40
CA GLU A 440 -3.08 -18.67 -30.61
C GLU A 440 -1.64 -19.18 -30.43
N PRO A 441 -1.39 -20.50 -30.54
CA PRO A 441 -0.02 -21.02 -30.49
C PRO A 441 0.87 -20.38 -31.55
N LEU A 442 2.14 -20.14 -31.22
CA LEU A 442 3.15 -19.65 -32.16
C LEU A 442 3.48 -20.62 -33.29
#